data_AF-A0A921JVY3-F1
#
_entry.id   AF-A0A921JVY3-F1
#
_cell.length_a   1.000
_cell.length_b   1.000
_cell.length_c   1.000
_cell.angle_alpha   90.00
_cell.angle_beta   90.00
_cell.angle_gamma   90.00
#
_symmetry.space_group_name_H-M   'P 1'
#
loop_
_entity.id
_entity.type
_entity.pdbx_description
1 polymer ?
#
loop_
_entity_poly.entity_id
_entity_poly.type
_entity_poly.pdbx_seq_one_letter_code
_entity_poly.pdbx_strand_id
1 'polypeptide(L)'
;MMLFNRDRDRPWKFTLTTVLFLIVAYFVKAQNAYVDFLDSSIIDVIQKNQPEWKTLLYRGVTSLAEPKLAIIWTLILAFFLWGFKFKIPALWCLATLAGGDVIAALIKKVVARARPSTHLAIDDGFSFPSGHV
;
A
#
# COMPACT_ATOMS: atom_id res chain seq x y z
N MET A 1 -1.94 -15.47 27.51
CA MET A 1 -2.63 -15.37 26.22
C MET A 1 -1.58 -15.28 25.12
N MET A 2 -1.41 -16.30 24.29
CA MET A 2 -0.48 -16.23 23.15
C MET A 2 -1.13 -15.43 22.03
N LEU A 3 -0.49 -14.34 21.60
CA LEU A 3 -1.00 -13.45 20.56
C LEU A 3 -0.99 -14.10 19.15
N PHE A 4 -0.31 -15.25 18.99
CA PHE A 4 -0.17 -15.97 17.73
C PHE A 4 -0.57 -17.44 17.90
N ASN A 5 -1.85 -17.75 17.72
CA ASN A 5 -2.28 -19.14 17.54
C ASN A 5 -1.76 -19.66 16.20
N ARG A 6 -1.47 -20.96 16.13
CA ARG A 6 -1.07 -21.61 14.88
C ARG A 6 -2.28 -21.69 13.95
N ASP A 7 -2.28 -20.87 12.90
CA ASP A 7 -3.26 -20.95 11.81
C ASP A 7 -2.63 -21.75 10.66
N ARG A 8 -3.24 -22.89 10.33
CA ARG A 8 -2.79 -23.83 9.30
C ARG A 8 -2.99 -23.28 7.88
N ASP A 9 -3.88 -22.31 7.71
CA ASP A 9 -4.21 -21.71 6.42
C ASP A 9 -3.29 -20.53 6.07
N ARG A 10 -2.45 -20.07 7.00
CA ARG A 10 -1.47 -18.99 6.76
C ARG A 10 -0.62 -19.17 5.50
N PRO A 11 0.05 -20.30 5.27
CA PRO A 11 0.88 -20.47 4.07
C PRO A 11 0.03 -20.45 2.80
N TRP A 12 -1.19 -20.99 2.84
CA TRP A 12 -2.11 -20.96 1.71
C TRP A 12 -2.54 -19.54 1.36
N LYS A 13 -2.99 -18.76 2.36
CA LYS A 13 -3.38 -17.34 2.19
C LYS A 13 -2.22 -16.52 1.63
N PHE A 14 -1.03 -16.68 2.20
CA PHE A 14 0.18 -15.98 1.73
C PHE A 14 0.54 -16.36 0.29
N THR A 15 0.45 -17.65 -0.06
CA THR A 15 0.74 -18.11 -1.42
C THR A 15 -0.26 -17.53 -2.41
N LEU A 16 -1.55 -17.60 -2.09
CA LEU A 16 -2.61 -17.07 -2.94
C LEU A 16 -2.43 -15.56 -3.18
N THR A 17 -2.24 -14.76 -2.13
CA THR A 17 -2.05 -13.32 -2.28
C THR A 17 -0.78 -12.98 -3.06
N THR A 18 0.31 -13.72 -2.83
CA THR A 18 1.57 -13.55 -3.58
C THR A 18 1.38 -13.86 -5.07
N VAL A 19 0.71 -14.96 -5.40
CA VAL A 19 0.44 -15.33 -6.80
C VAL A 19 -0.44 -14.30 -7.48
N LEU A 20 -1.52 -13.86 -6.85
CA LEU A 20 -2.41 -12.82 -7.39
C LEU A 20 -1.65 -11.51 -7.62
N PHE A 21 -0.81 -11.11 -6.65
CA PHE A 21 0.02 -9.92 -6.77
C PHE A 21 0.99 -10.01 -7.95
N LEU A 22 1.68 -11.15 -8.11
CA LEU A 22 2.65 -11.35 -9.20
C LEU A 22 1.98 -11.35 -10.58
N ILE A 23 0.78 -11.92 -10.69
CA ILE A 23 -0.01 -11.87 -11.93
C ILE A 23 -0.32 -10.42 -12.30
N VAL A 24 -0.85 -9.64 -11.36
CA VAL A 24 -1.15 -8.22 -11.61
C VAL A 24 0.12 -7.43 -11.93
N ALA A 25 1.18 -7.60 -11.14
CA ALA A 25 2.46 -6.93 -11.36
C ALA A 25 3.06 -7.24 -12.74
N TYR A 26 2.94 -8.48 -13.21
CA TYR A 26 3.37 -8.86 -14.55
C TYR A 26 2.59 -8.14 -15.63
N PHE A 27 1.25 -8.16 -15.59
CA PHE A 27 0.43 -7.48 -16.59
C PHE A 27 0.64 -5.96 -16.61
N VAL A 28 0.80 -5.36 -15.44
CA VAL A 28 1.11 -3.93 -15.28
C VAL A 28 2.47 -3.61 -15.90
N LYS A 29 3.50 -4.41 -15.61
CA LYS A 29 4.85 -4.21 -16.18
C LYS A 29 4.85 -4.42 -17.70
N ALA A 30 4.06 -5.36 -18.20
CA ALA A 30 3.94 -5.68 -19.61
C ALA A 30 3.14 -4.63 -20.41
N GLN A 31 2.61 -3.58 -19.76
CA GLN A 31 1.75 -2.55 -20.39
C GLN A 31 0.60 -3.19 -21.18
N ASN A 32 -0.07 -4.15 -20.54
CA ASN A 32 -1.13 -4.90 -21.19
C ASN A 32 -2.34 -3.99 -21.47
N ALA A 33 -2.76 -3.93 -22.74
CA ALA A 33 -3.84 -3.06 -23.18
C ALA A 33 -5.16 -3.25 -22.43
N TYR A 34 -5.50 -4.48 -22.02
CA TYR A 34 -6.73 -4.72 -21.25
C TYR A 34 -6.65 -4.14 -19.84
N VAL A 35 -5.51 -4.30 -19.18
CA VAL A 35 -5.29 -3.74 -17.84
C VAL A 35 -5.29 -2.22 -17.88
N ASP A 36 -4.63 -1.61 -18.87
CA ASP A 36 -4.59 -0.16 -19.01
C ASP A 36 -5.97 0.42 -19.39
N PHE A 37 -6.74 -0.27 -20.23
CA PHE A 37 -8.12 0.11 -20.53
C PHE A 37 -9.02 0.06 -19.29
N LEU A 38 -8.92 -1.01 -18.49
CA LEU A 38 -9.68 -1.14 -17.26
C LEU A 38 -9.28 -0.08 -16.23
N ASP A 39 -7.97 0.14 -16.02
CA ASP A 39 -7.44 1.13 -15.08
C ASP A 39 -7.91 2.54 -15.45
N SER A 40 -7.75 2.95 -16.71
CA SER A 40 -8.18 4.27 -17.19
C SER A 40 -9.69 4.46 -17.15
N SER A 41 -10.48 3.42 -17.47
CA SER A 41 -11.95 3.47 -17.37
C SER A 41 -12.42 3.66 -15.93
N ILE A 42 -11.80 2.94 -14.98
CA ILE A 42 -12.12 3.08 -13.56
C ILE A 42 -11.72 4.46 -13.04
N ILE A 43 -10.52 4.95 -13.41
CA ILE A 43 -10.05 6.29 -13.05
C ILE A 43 -11.02 7.36 -13.56
N ASP A 44 -11.45 7.29 -14.83
CA ASP A 44 -12.38 8.26 -15.40
C ASP A 44 -13.71 8.25 -14.63
N VAL A 45 -14.30 7.09 -14.40
CA VAL A 45 -15.57 6.98 -13.65
C VAL A 45 -15.44 7.52 -12.23
N ILE A 46 -14.33 7.24 -11.55
CA ILE A 46 -14.10 7.70 -10.18
C ILE A 46 -13.79 9.20 -10.15
N GLN A 47 -13.04 9.76 -11.09
CA GLN A 47 -12.61 11.16 -11.04
C GLN A 47 -13.59 12.13 -11.70
N LYS A 48 -14.51 11.63 -12.54
CA LYS A 48 -15.50 12.44 -13.23
C LYS A 48 -16.44 13.14 -12.25
N ASN A 49 -16.54 14.45 -12.39
CA ASN A 49 -17.47 15.31 -11.66
C ASN A 49 -17.41 15.17 -10.13
N GLN A 50 -16.22 15.01 -9.57
CA GLN A 50 -16.05 14.93 -8.11
C GLN A 50 -16.33 16.29 -7.45
N PRO A 51 -17.32 16.39 -6.55
CA PRO A 51 -17.61 17.62 -5.82
C PRO A 51 -16.47 17.98 -4.87
N GLU A 52 -16.23 19.28 -4.67
CA GLU A 52 -15.07 19.79 -3.92
C GLU A 52 -14.95 19.21 -2.51
N TRP A 53 -16.07 18.99 -1.81
CA TRP A 53 -16.08 18.42 -0.46
C TRP A 53 -15.53 16.97 -0.43
N LYS A 54 -15.78 16.17 -1.47
CA LYS A 54 -15.22 14.81 -1.57
C LYS A 54 -13.72 14.87 -1.82
N THR A 55 -13.29 15.77 -2.70
CA THR A 55 -11.86 16.00 -2.95
C THR A 55 -11.14 16.43 -1.68
N LEU A 56 -11.73 17.33 -0.89
CA LEU A 56 -11.17 17.76 0.40
C LEU A 56 -11.08 16.60 1.39
N LEU A 57 -12.14 15.78 1.50
CA LEU A 57 -12.17 14.61 2.35
C LEU A 57 -11.07 13.60 1.96
N TYR A 58 -11.00 13.21 0.69
CA TYR A 58 -10.02 12.23 0.22
C TYR A 58 -8.59 12.76 0.33
N ARG A 59 -8.37 14.07 0.14
CA ARG A 59 -7.08 14.69 0.39
C ARG A 59 -6.71 14.58 1.87
N GLY A 60 -7.63 14.86 2.79
CA GLY A 60 -7.39 14.69 4.23
C GLY A 60 -7.05 13.25 4.61
N VAL A 61 -7.82 12.28 4.10
CA VAL A 61 -7.57 10.85 4.35
C VAL A 61 -6.23 10.41 3.79
N THR A 62 -5.90 10.79 2.55
CA THR A 62 -4.65 10.41 1.88
C THR A 62 -3.45 11.02 2.59
N SER A 63 -3.53 12.29 3.03
CA SER A 63 -2.47 12.91 3.81
C SER A 63 -2.16 12.14 5.09
N LEU A 64 -3.19 11.62 5.80
CA LEU A 64 -2.98 10.82 7.02
C LEU A 64 -2.33 9.46 6.74
N ALA A 65 -2.58 8.90 5.56
CA ALA A 65 -2.03 7.64 5.08
C ALA A 65 -0.70 7.81 4.30
N GLU A 66 -0.11 9.01 4.27
CA GLU A 66 1.16 9.25 3.58
C GLU A 66 2.25 8.33 4.19
N PRO A 67 3.10 7.67 3.37
CA PRO A 67 4.12 6.75 3.87
C PRO A 67 5.00 7.32 4.99
N LYS A 68 5.34 8.61 4.92
CA LYS A 68 6.12 9.30 5.96
C LYS A 68 5.38 9.38 7.29
N LEU A 69 4.07 9.66 7.25
CA LEU A 69 3.24 9.66 8.45
C LEU A 69 3.00 8.24 8.96
N ALA A 70 2.85 7.25 8.08
CA ALA A 70 2.75 5.85 8.49
C ALA A 70 3.96 5.41 9.32
N ILE A 71 5.18 5.80 8.95
CA ILE A 71 6.38 5.58 9.76
C ILE A 71 6.24 6.21 11.15
N ILE A 72 5.79 7.46 11.24
CA ILE A 72 5.59 8.15 12.52
C ILE A 72 4.53 7.42 13.37
N TRP A 73 3.39 7.05 12.79
CA TRP A 73 2.33 6.32 13.49
C TRP A 73 2.81 4.97 14.01
N THR A 74 3.56 4.22 13.20
CA THR A 74 4.13 2.92 13.60
C THR A 74 5.17 3.08 14.71
N LEU A 75 6.00 4.12 14.69
CA LEU A 75 6.94 4.41 15.78
C LEU A 75 6.22 4.74 17.09
N ILE A 76 5.17 5.58 17.03
CA ILE A 76 4.34 5.90 18.19
C ILE A 76 3.68 4.64 18.75
N LEU A 77 3.08 3.81 17.87
CA LEU A 77 2.47 2.55 18.26
C LEU A 77 3.48 1.60 18.90
N ALA A 78 4.66 1.45 18.30
CA ALA A 78 5.72 0.60 18.82
C ALA A 78 6.22 1.08 20.19
N PHE A 79 6.35 2.41 20.38
CA PHE A 79 6.70 3.00 21.67
C PHE A 79 5.69 2.65 22.76
N PHE A 80 4.39 2.83 22.50
CA PHE A 80 3.34 2.47 23.45
C PHE A 80 3.32 0.96 23.74
N LEU A 81 3.36 0.12 22.71
CA LEU A 81 3.40 -1.34 22.87
C LEU A 81 4.59 -1.78 23.71
N TRP A 82 5.76 -1.16 23.50
CA TRP A 82 6.95 -1.44 24.30
C TRP A 82 6.76 -1.06 25.77
N GLY A 83 6.23 0.13 26.04
CA GLY A 83 5.92 0.61 27.40
C GLY A 83 4.91 -0.27 28.14
N PHE A 84 3.91 -0.79 27.43
CA PHE A 84 2.91 -1.72 27.98
C PHE A 84 3.36 -3.19 27.98
N LYS A 85 4.66 -3.45 27.85
CA LYS A 85 5.29 -4.79 27.90
C LYS A 85 4.93 -5.72 26.74
N PHE A 86 4.30 -5.21 25.66
CA PHE A 86 4.02 -5.93 24.42
C PHE A 86 5.21 -5.83 23.42
N LYS A 87 6.40 -6.26 23.87
CA LYS A 87 7.65 -6.12 23.08
C LYS A 87 7.62 -6.87 21.74
N ILE A 88 7.05 -8.09 21.73
CA ILE A 88 6.96 -8.89 20.51
C ILE A 88 6.06 -8.20 19.46
N PRO A 89 4.83 -7.77 19.78
CA PRO A 89 4.01 -6.95 18.88
C PRO A 89 4.70 -5.66 18.40
N ALA A 90 5.42 -4.97 19.28
CA ALA A 90 6.16 -3.75 18.91
C ALA A 90 7.19 -4.04 17.81
N LEU A 91 8.01 -5.08 17.99
CA LEU A 91 9.00 -5.50 16.98
C LEU A 91 8.34 -5.96 15.69
N TRP A 92 7.23 -6.71 15.77
CA TRP A 92 6.51 -7.15 14.58
C TRP A 92 5.94 -5.99 13.76
N CYS A 93 5.39 -4.97 14.41
CA CYS A 93 4.86 -3.80 13.72
C CYS A 93 5.97 -3.05 12.96
N LEU A 94 7.11 -2.81 13.62
CA LEU A 94 8.28 -2.18 13.00
C LEU A 94 8.84 -3.02 11.84
N ALA A 95 9.00 -4.33 12.05
CA ALA A 95 9.52 -5.24 11.02
C ALA A 95 8.58 -5.34 9.82
N THR A 96 7.27 -5.33 10.04
CA THR A 96 6.27 -5.39 8.97
C THR A 96 6.30 -4.12 8.13
N LEU A 97 6.37 -2.94 8.76
CA LEU A 97 6.47 -1.68 8.04
C LEU A 97 7.78 -1.61 7.25
N ALA A 98 8.92 -1.80 7.91
CA ALA A 98 10.23 -1.70 7.27
C ALA A 98 10.39 -2.72 6.12
N GLY A 99 9.94 -3.96 6.35
CA GLY A 99 9.94 -5.00 5.32
C GLY A 99 9.03 -4.66 4.15
N GLY A 100 7.81 -4.17 4.43
CA GLY A 100 6.86 -3.72 3.42
C GLY A 100 7.40 -2.60 2.55
N ASP A 101 7.96 -1.55 3.17
CA ASP A 101 8.54 -0.40 2.47
C ASP A 101 9.71 -0.80 1.57
N VAL A 102 10.61 -1.66 2.07
CA VAL A 102 11.75 -2.17 1.30
C VAL A 102 11.26 -2.98 0.09
N ILE A 103 10.32 -3.91 0.31
CA ILE A 103 9.77 -4.74 -0.77
C ILE A 103 9.05 -3.86 -1.80
N ALA A 104 8.22 -2.91 -1.36
CA ALA A 104 7.50 -1.99 -2.23
C ALA A 104 8.47 -1.12 -3.04
N ALA A 105 9.53 -0.57 -2.42
CA ALA A 105 10.54 0.22 -3.11
C ALA A 105 11.30 -0.58 -4.18
N LEU A 106 11.61 -1.86 -3.91
CA LEU A 106 12.23 -2.74 -4.89
C LEU A 106 11.29 -3.01 -6.07
N ILE A 107 10.02 -3.35 -5.79
CA ILE A 107 9.05 -3.64 -6.85
C ILE A 107 8.78 -2.39 -7.69
N LYS A 108 8.68 -1.20 -7.08
CA LYS A 108 8.53 0.08 -7.79
C LYS A 108 9.63 0.29 -8.82
N LYS A 109 10.88 -0.04 -8.48
CA LYS A 109 12.02 0.07 -9.41
C LYS A 109 11.97 -0.97 -10.53
N VAL A 110 11.45 -2.17 -10.26
CA VAL A 110 11.35 -3.25 -11.25
C VAL A 110 10.20 -3.02 -12.23
N VAL A 111 9.05 -2.55 -11.74
CA VAL A 111 7.85 -2.32 -12.56
C VAL A 111 7.91 -0.97 -13.25
N ALA A 112 8.44 0.06 -12.57
CA ALA A 112 8.68 1.40 -13.11
C ALA A 112 7.45 2.03 -13.82
N ARG A 113 6.24 1.73 -13.33
CA ARG A 113 4.99 2.26 -13.91
C ARG A 113 4.86 3.76 -13.64
N ALA A 114 4.62 4.55 -14.68
CA ALA A 114 4.31 5.97 -14.54
C ALA A 114 2.94 6.20 -13.87
N ARG A 115 2.74 7.37 -13.24
CA ARG A 115 1.42 7.76 -12.72
C ARG A 115 0.52 8.29 -13.84
N PRO A 116 -0.80 8.12 -13.74
CA PRO A 116 -1.75 8.83 -14.59
C PRO A 116 -1.60 10.34 -14.39
N SER A 117 -1.85 11.14 -15.43
CA SER A 117 -1.70 12.60 -15.40
C SER A 117 -2.63 13.30 -14.41
N THR A 118 -3.72 12.65 -14.02
CA THR A 118 -4.75 13.17 -13.09
C THR A 118 -4.52 12.75 -11.62
N HIS A 119 -3.31 12.37 -11.24
CA HIS A 119 -2.98 12.04 -9.85
C HIS A 119 -2.89 13.31 -8.97
N LEU A 120 -3.02 13.12 -7.65
CA LEU A 120 -2.82 14.21 -6.69
C LEU A 120 -1.36 14.67 -6.73
N ALA A 121 -1.13 15.98 -6.84
CA ALA A 121 0.21 16.57 -6.93
C ALA A 121 1.12 16.33 -5.72
N ILE A 122 0.59 15.79 -4.62
CA ILE A 122 1.37 15.41 -3.43
C ILE A 122 2.15 14.10 -3.64
N ASP A 123 1.78 13.28 -4.62
CA ASP A 123 2.38 11.97 -4.84
C ASP A 123 3.54 12.02 -5.85
N ASP A 124 4.73 11.55 -5.46
CA ASP A 124 5.95 11.52 -6.29
C ASP A 124 6.47 10.09 -6.58
N GLY A 125 7.22 9.92 -7.68
CA GLY A 125 7.80 8.62 -8.09
C GLY A 125 6.89 7.68 -8.92
N PHE A 126 7.11 6.37 -8.82
CA PHE A 126 6.36 5.34 -9.56
C PHE A 126 5.00 5.01 -8.91
N SER A 127 4.04 4.63 -9.76
CA SER A 127 2.63 4.42 -9.39
C SER A 127 2.31 3.04 -8.83
N PHE A 128 3.11 2.01 -9.19
CA PHE A 128 2.86 0.63 -8.79
C PHE A 128 4.07 0.01 -8.06
N PRO A 129 3.85 -0.71 -6.93
CA PRO A 129 2.62 -0.72 -6.14
C PRO A 129 2.37 0.63 -5.45
N SER A 130 1.14 0.89 -4.99
CA SER A 130 0.88 2.07 -4.14
C SER A 130 1.67 1.95 -2.83
N GLY A 131 2.17 3.07 -2.32
CA GLY A 131 2.81 3.12 -0.99
C GLY A 131 1.87 3.51 0.14
N HIS A 132 0.68 4.02 -0.20
CA HIS A 132 -0.35 4.41 0.78
C HIS A 132 -1.18 3.21 1.27
N VAL A 133 -0.96 2.02 0.70
CA VAL A 133 -1.73 0.78 0.91
C VAL A 133 -0.77 -0.32 1.31
#